data_AF-A0A3M1WM52-F1
#
_entry.id   AF-A0A3M1WM52-F1
#
_cell.length_a   1.000
_cell.length_b   1.000
_cell.length_c   1.000
_cell.angle_alpha   90.00
_cell.angle_beta   90.00
_cell.angle_gamma   90.00
#
_symmetry.space_group_name_H-M   'P 1'
#
loop_
_entity.id
_entity.type
_entity.pdbx_description
1 polymer ?
#
loop_
_entity_poly.entity_id
_entity_poly.type
_entity_poly.pdbx_seq_one_letter_code
_entity_poly.pdbx_strand_id
1 'polypeptide(L)'
;MRLDTVTYPDPQVSQFVSEHFIPVKVNIKDHPELGKAYHIHAAPTMVILDDKDEYYRFSGFLPPQDFLAYLTIGLAVADCDRGKYAEAIGALERLVDQDDGIPIDALAEARYWLGRARFKQTGDRQAALPDWKVLVERYPQTSWAKRVAYLFE
;
A
#
# COMPACT_ATOMS: atom_id res chain seq x y z
N MET A 1 3.63 3.19 22.01
CA MET A 1 4.23 4.04 20.94
C MET A 1 3.16 4.94 20.35
N ARG A 2 3.48 5.99 19.56
CA ARG A 2 2.44 6.89 19.00
C ARG A 2 1.34 6.17 18.20
N LEU A 3 1.67 5.08 17.51
CA LEU A 3 0.66 4.22 16.85
C LEU A 3 -0.40 3.69 17.83
N ASP A 4 -0.02 3.29 19.04
CA ASP A 4 -0.93 2.69 20.04
C ASP A 4 -1.94 3.68 20.59
N THR A 5 -1.62 4.97 20.58
CA THR A 5 -2.42 6.02 21.22
C THR A 5 -3.14 6.90 20.22
N VAL A 6 -2.77 6.86 18.95
CA VAL A 6 -3.31 7.74 17.90
C VAL A 6 -3.89 6.93 16.74
N THR A 7 -3.11 6.02 16.17
CA THR A 7 -3.45 5.37 14.89
C THR A 7 -4.31 4.12 15.08
N TYR A 8 -3.89 3.18 15.92
CA TYR A 8 -4.66 1.95 16.13
C TYR A 8 -6.03 2.17 16.79
N PRO A 9 -6.19 3.08 17.78
CA PRO A 9 -7.50 3.34 18.37
C PRO A 9 -8.47 4.09 17.45
N ASP A 10 -8.02 4.62 16.31
CA ASP A 10 -8.92 5.25 15.35
C ASP A 10 -9.96 4.22 14.86
N PRO A 11 -11.27 4.54 14.91
CA PRO A 11 -12.31 3.57 14.56
C PRO A 11 -12.22 3.05 13.12
N GLN A 12 -11.82 3.89 12.17
CA GLN A 12 -11.70 3.50 10.77
C GLN A 12 -10.51 2.56 10.58
N VAL A 13 -9.38 2.85 11.24
CA VAL A 13 -8.21 1.95 11.26
C VAL A 13 -8.56 0.61 11.88
N SER A 14 -9.16 0.61 13.07
CA SER A 14 -9.54 -0.62 13.78
C SER A 14 -10.50 -1.48 12.96
N GLN A 15 -11.52 -0.86 12.37
CA GLN A 15 -12.48 -1.55 11.51
C GLN A 15 -11.79 -2.15 10.28
N PHE A 16 -11.06 -1.34 9.51
CA PHE A 16 -10.37 -1.79 8.31
C PHE A 16 -9.41 -2.96 8.60
N VAL A 17 -8.64 -2.85 9.68
CA VAL A 17 -7.72 -3.92 10.09
C VAL A 17 -8.47 -5.21 10.42
N SER A 18 -9.58 -5.13 11.18
CA SER A 18 -10.38 -6.29 11.56
C SER A 18 -11.11 -6.97 10.40
N GLU A 19 -11.50 -6.20 9.38
CA GLU A 19 -12.25 -6.71 8.22
C GLU A 19 -11.32 -7.36 7.18
N HIS A 20 -10.09 -6.88 7.06
CA HIS A 20 -9.19 -7.25 5.95
C HIS A 20 -7.96 -8.06 6.36
N PHE A 21 -7.58 -8.06 7.65
CA PHE A 21 -6.35 -8.69 8.11
C PHE A 21 -6.53 -9.50 9.39
N ILE A 22 -5.55 -10.35 9.66
CA ILE A 22 -5.31 -10.93 10.98
C ILE A 22 -4.19 -10.11 11.63
N PRO A 23 -4.49 -9.14 12.52
CA PRO A 23 -3.47 -8.29 13.08
C PRO A 23 -2.58 -9.04 14.08
N VAL A 24 -1.27 -9.00 13.87
CA VAL A 24 -0.27 -9.53 14.81
C VAL A 24 0.64 -8.41 15.25
N LYS A 25 0.66 -8.13 16.56
CA LYS A 25 1.54 -7.12 17.15
C LYS A 25 2.68 -7.80 17.91
N VAL A 26 3.91 -7.56 17.46
CA VAL A 26 5.11 -8.12 18.06
C VAL A 26 5.94 -7.01 18.69
N ASN A 27 6.30 -7.17 19.96
CA ASN A 27 7.37 -6.38 20.56
C ASN A 27 8.71 -7.05 20.26
N ILE A 28 9.46 -6.51 19.30
CA ILE A 28 10.77 -7.06 18.88
C ILE A 28 11.83 -7.04 19.99
N LYS A 29 11.62 -6.30 21.09
CA LYS A 29 12.51 -6.36 22.27
C LYS A 29 12.31 -7.66 23.04
N ASP A 30 11.07 -8.15 23.09
CA ASP A 30 10.72 -9.40 23.76
C ASP A 30 10.96 -10.61 22.82
N HIS A 31 10.91 -10.37 21.51
CA HIS A 31 11.09 -11.36 20.43
C HIS A 31 12.16 -10.94 19.40
N PRO A 32 13.44 -10.82 19.80
CA PRO A 32 14.52 -10.38 18.90
C PRO A 32 14.76 -11.33 17.71
N GLU A 33 14.43 -12.62 17.85
CA GLU A 33 14.47 -13.62 16.79
C GLU A 33 13.52 -13.26 15.64
N LEU A 34 12.31 -12.78 15.96
CA LEU A 34 11.35 -12.31 14.96
C LEU A 34 11.83 -11.01 14.32
N GLY A 35 12.41 -10.09 15.11
CA GLY A 35 13.04 -8.89 14.58
C GLY A 35 14.12 -9.20 13.53
N LYS A 36 14.96 -10.21 13.79
CA LYS A 36 15.97 -10.66 12.83
C LYS A 36 15.36 -11.38 11.61
N ALA A 37 14.41 -12.28 11.84
CA ALA A 37 13.77 -13.08 10.78
C ALA A 37 13.03 -12.20 9.75
N TYR A 38 12.37 -11.14 10.20
CA TYR A 38 11.63 -10.21 9.34
C TYR A 38 12.43 -8.95 8.96
N HIS A 39 13.74 -8.95 9.22
CA HIS A 39 14.66 -7.84 8.91
C HIS A 39 14.17 -6.48 9.43
N ILE A 40 13.73 -6.45 10.70
CA ILE A 40 13.23 -5.23 11.34
C ILE A 40 14.41 -4.44 11.91
N HIS A 41 14.72 -3.31 11.28
CA HIS A 41 15.83 -2.44 11.66
C HIS A 41 15.40 -1.23 12.51
N ALA A 42 14.12 -0.85 12.44
CA ALA A 42 13.56 0.25 13.21
C ALA A 42 12.09 -0.01 13.51
N ALA A 43 11.63 0.38 14.70
CA ALA A 43 10.21 0.31 15.05
C ALA A 43 9.56 1.72 14.95
N PRO A 44 8.29 1.81 14.55
CA PRO A 44 7.44 0.72 14.07
C PRO A 44 7.70 0.35 12.60
N THR A 45 7.54 -0.92 12.27
CA THR A 45 7.49 -1.43 10.88
C THR A 45 6.23 -2.28 10.75
N MET A 46 5.49 -2.05 9.68
CA MET A 46 4.32 -2.81 9.30
C MET A 46 4.72 -3.70 8.13
N VAL A 47 4.35 -4.98 8.20
CA VAL A 47 4.60 -5.96 7.14
C VAL A 47 3.29 -6.66 6.84
N ILE A 48 2.91 -6.70 5.57
CA ILE A 48 1.75 -7.41 5.07
C ILE A 48 2.26 -8.65 4.34
N LEU A 49 1.91 -9.81 4.87
CA LEU A 49 2.41 -11.11 4.42
C LEU A 49 1.36 -12.20 4.66
N ASP A 50 1.54 -13.35 4.02
CA ASP A 50 0.87 -14.59 4.40
C ASP A 50 1.88 -15.74 4.57
N ASP A 51 1.41 -16.99 4.49
CA ASP A 51 2.22 -18.19 4.61
C ASP A 51 3.21 -18.39 3.45
N LYS A 52 3.02 -17.67 2.34
CA LYS A 52 3.83 -17.79 1.13
C LYS A 52 4.84 -16.66 1.03
N ASP A 53 4.36 -15.42 1.08
CA ASP A 53 5.14 -14.26 0.67
C ASP A 53 4.88 -13.02 1.54
N GLU A 54 5.87 -12.13 1.55
CA GLU A 54 5.71 -10.75 1.98
C GLU A 54 5.31 -9.89 0.78
N TYR A 55 4.16 -9.23 0.87
CA TYR A 55 3.59 -8.43 -0.21
C TYR A 55 3.94 -6.95 -0.10
N TYR A 56 3.98 -6.44 1.12
CA TYR A 56 4.09 -5.00 1.34
C TYR A 56 4.71 -4.66 2.69
N ARG A 57 5.43 -3.53 2.72
CA ARG A 57 6.11 -3.04 3.93
C ARG A 57 6.15 -1.53 3.94
N PHE A 58 5.90 -0.95 5.10
CA PHE A 58 6.14 0.46 5.38
C PHE A 58 6.60 0.63 6.83
N SER A 59 7.36 1.69 7.11
CA SER A 59 7.99 1.91 8.42
C SER A 59 7.82 3.35 8.88
N GLY A 60 7.90 3.55 10.20
CA GLY A 60 7.69 4.83 10.84
C GLY A 60 6.25 5.05 11.29
N PHE A 61 6.06 6.11 12.07
CA PHE A 61 4.73 6.52 12.51
C PHE A 61 3.98 7.17 11.35
N LEU A 62 2.70 6.78 11.18
CA LEU A 62 1.76 7.42 10.27
C LEU A 62 0.46 7.75 11.02
N PRO A 63 -0.15 8.93 10.79
CA PRO A 63 -1.50 9.23 11.29
C PRO A 63 -2.56 8.30 10.64
N PRO A 64 -3.79 8.21 11.20
CA PRO A 64 -4.82 7.27 10.75
C PRO A 64 -5.07 7.25 9.24
N GLN A 65 -5.23 8.43 8.62
CA GLN A 65 -5.54 8.56 7.20
C GLN A 65 -4.41 8.00 6.31
N ASP A 66 -3.17 8.44 6.55
CA ASP A 66 -1.99 7.94 5.84
C ASP A 66 -1.82 6.43 6.04
N PHE A 67 -2.03 5.94 7.28
CA PHE A 67 -1.91 4.53 7.61
C PHE A 67 -2.91 3.67 6.82
N LEU A 68 -4.17 4.12 6.71
CA LEU A 68 -5.20 3.47 5.90
C LEU A 68 -4.84 3.45 4.41
N ALA A 69 -4.27 4.52 3.88
CA ALA A 69 -3.82 4.57 2.49
C ALA A 69 -2.77 3.48 2.21
N TYR A 70 -1.75 3.36 3.06
CA TYR A 70 -0.70 2.34 2.88
C TYR A 70 -1.18 0.91 3.16
N LEU A 71 -2.11 0.69 4.09
CA LEU A 71 -2.77 -0.61 4.24
C LEU A 71 -3.59 -0.99 3.01
N THR A 72 -4.31 -0.02 2.42
CA THR A 72 -5.10 -0.23 1.21
C THR A 72 -4.22 -0.61 0.02
N ILE A 73 -3.11 0.12 -0.17
CA ILE A 73 -2.11 -0.20 -1.20
C ILE A 73 -1.59 -1.62 -0.99
N GLY A 74 -1.11 -1.93 0.22
CA GLY A 74 -0.51 -3.22 0.48
C GLY A 74 -1.49 -4.41 0.38
N LEU A 75 -2.76 -4.21 0.75
CA LEU A 75 -3.83 -5.18 0.49
C LEU A 75 -4.03 -5.39 -1.01
N ALA A 76 -4.11 -4.32 -1.79
CA ALA A 76 -4.27 -4.40 -3.23
C ALA A 76 -3.07 -5.06 -3.92
N VAL A 77 -1.84 -4.87 -3.42
CA VAL A 77 -0.65 -5.60 -3.89
C VAL A 77 -0.81 -7.10 -3.65
N ALA A 78 -1.22 -7.49 -2.45
CA ALA A 78 -1.42 -8.89 -2.09
C ALA A 78 -2.56 -9.52 -2.92
N ASP A 79 -3.66 -8.80 -3.13
CA ASP A 79 -4.77 -9.24 -3.96
C ASP A 79 -4.38 -9.38 -5.44
N CYS A 80 -3.57 -8.44 -5.97
CA CYS A 80 -2.98 -8.56 -7.31
C CYS A 80 -2.08 -9.80 -7.44
N ASP A 81 -1.37 -10.20 -6.39
CA ASP A 81 -0.55 -11.41 -6.44
C ASP A 81 -1.42 -12.68 -6.43
N ARG A 82 -2.51 -12.66 -5.65
CA ARG A 82 -3.49 -13.75 -5.56
C ARG A 82 -4.47 -13.83 -6.74
N GLY A 83 -4.31 -12.98 -7.76
CA GLY A 83 -5.19 -12.94 -8.93
C GLY A 83 -6.54 -12.27 -8.72
N LYS A 84 -6.76 -11.63 -7.56
CA LYS A 84 -7.96 -10.86 -7.20
C LYS A 84 -7.88 -9.43 -7.76
N TYR A 85 -7.79 -9.34 -9.07
CA TYR A 85 -7.51 -8.05 -9.73
C TYR A 85 -8.66 -7.07 -9.60
N ALA A 86 -9.91 -7.52 -9.64
CA ALA A 86 -11.07 -6.65 -9.56
C ALA A 86 -11.15 -5.96 -8.19
N GLU A 87 -10.86 -6.70 -7.12
CA GLU A 87 -10.80 -6.22 -5.74
C GLU A 87 -9.68 -5.19 -5.57
N ALA A 88 -8.48 -5.51 -6.08
CA ALA A 88 -7.34 -4.59 -6.03
C ALA A 88 -7.62 -3.30 -6.81
N ILE A 89 -8.16 -3.40 -8.02
CA ILE A 89 -8.55 -2.24 -8.85
C ILE A 89 -9.56 -1.37 -8.10
N GLY A 90 -10.66 -1.96 -7.62
CA GLY A 90 -11.71 -1.20 -6.93
C GLY A 90 -11.24 -0.54 -5.63
N ALA A 91 -10.32 -1.17 -4.89
CA ALA A 91 -9.72 -0.57 -3.70
C ALA A 91 -8.81 0.63 -4.06
N LEU A 92 -7.97 0.47 -5.09
CA LEU A 92 -7.04 1.53 -5.52
C LEU A 92 -7.77 2.69 -6.20
N GLU A 93 -8.82 2.44 -6.99
CA GLU A 93 -9.69 3.48 -7.57
C GLU A 93 -10.30 4.36 -6.48
N ARG A 94 -10.94 3.75 -5.47
CA ARG A 94 -11.49 4.50 -4.33
C ARG A 94 -10.44 5.35 -3.63
N LEU A 95 -9.22 4.83 -3.46
CA LEU A 95 -8.13 5.57 -2.83
C LEU A 95 -7.67 6.76 -3.67
N VAL A 96 -7.52 6.60 -4.99
CA VAL A 96 -7.03 7.69 -5.87
C VAL A 96 -8.12 8.71 -6.24
N ASP A 97 -9.39 8.35 -6.05
CA ASP A 97 -10.53 9.26 -6.17
C ASP A 97 -10.75 10.09 -4.89
N GLN A 98 -10.19 9.65 -3.76
CA GLN A 98 -10.10 10.43 -2.53
C GLN A 98 -8.92 11.41 -2.61
N ASP A 99 -9.14 12.58 -3.20
CA ASP A 99 -8.07 13.58 -3.41
C ASP A 99 -7.78 14.47 -2.17
N ASP A 100 -8.54 14.35 -1.06
CA ASP A 100 -8.36 15.21 0.13
C ASP A 100 -7.64 14.50 1.29
N GLY A 101 -6.55 15.10 1.77
CA GLY A 101 -5.78 14.65 2.93
C GLY A 101 -4.86 13.43 2.74
N ILE A 102 -4.87 12.77 1.58
CA ILE A 102 -3.97 11.63 1.30
C ILE A 102 -2.57 12.11 0.90
N PRO A 103 -1.47 11.54 1.46
CA PRO A 103 -0.12 11.89 1.04
C PRO A 103 0.12 11.67 -0.44
N ILE A 104 0.82 12.61 -1.07
CA ILE A 104 1.09 12.58 -2.49
C ILE A 104 1.85 11.32 -2.95
N ASP A 105 2.77 10.83 -2.12
CA ASP A 105 3.51 9.60 -2.40
C ASP A 105 2.61 8.36 -2.38
N ALA A 106 1.60 8.32 -1.49
CA ALA A 106 0.63 7.24 -1.42
C ALA A 106 -0.33 7.27 -2.63
N LEU A 107 -0.81 8.45 -3.05
CA LEU A 107 -1.63 8.58 -4.27
C LEU A 107 -0.85 8.16 -5.52
N ALA A 108 0.42 8.58 -5.61
CA ALA A 108 1.29 8.22 -6.72
C ALA A 108 1.56 6.70 -6.77
N GLU A 109 1.82 6.10 -5.61
CA GLU A 109 1.98 4.65 -5.48
C GLU A 109 0.71 3.88 -5.86
N ALA A 110 -0.45 4.33 -5.35
CA ALA A 110 -1.73 3.71 -5.63
C ALA A 110 -2.05 3.72 -7.13
N ARG A 111 -1.79 4.84 -7.83
CA ARG A 111 -1.94 4.91 -9.30
C ARG A 111 -0.99 3.99 -10.05
N TYR A 112 0.25 3.87 -9.58
CA TYR A 112 1.20 2.92 -10.17
C TYR A 112 0.66 1.48 -10.10
N TRP A 113 0.19 1.08 -8.92
CA TRP A 113 -0.38 -0.24 -8.69
C TRP A 113 -1.71 -0.45 -9.41
N LEU A 114 -2.54 0.58 -9.57
CA LEU A 114 -3.80 0.51 -10.31
C LEU A 114 -3.55 0.14 -11.78
N GLY A 115 -2.60 0.82 -12.43
CA GLY A 115 -2.18 0.46 -13.78
C GLY A 115 -1.63 -0.97 -13.86
N ARG A 116 -0.81 -1.39 -12.89
CA ARG A 116 -0.31 -2.78 -12.83
C ARG A 116 -1.43 -3.81 -12.66
N ALA A 117 -2.42 -3.52 -11.82
CA ALA A 117 -3.55 -4.39 -11.57
C ALA A 117 -4.38 -4.58 -12.84
N ARG A 118 -4.68 -3.49 -13.55
CA ARG A 118 -5.39 -3.52 -14.85
C ARG A 118 -4.60 -4.28 -15.91
N PHE A 119 -3.29 -4.07 -16.01
CA PHE A 119 -2.44 -4.86 -16.91
C PHE A 119 -2.49 -6.35 -16.58
N LYS A 120 -2.33 -6.72 -15.30
CA LYS A 120 -2.40 -8.14 -14.89
C LYS A 120 -3.77 -8.75 -15.16
N GLN A 121 -4.86 -8.00 -14.98
CA GLN A 121 -6.23 -8.47 -15.23
C GLN A 121 -6.48 -8.77 -16.70
N THR A 122 -6.02 -7.90 -17.60
CA THR A 122 -6.32 -7.99 -19.04
C THR A 122 -5.26 -8.75 -19.83
N GLY A 123 -4.04 -8.84 -19.31
CA GLY A 123 -2.86 -9.25 -20.08
C GLY A 123 -2.39 -8.21 -21.10
N ASP A 124 -3.03 -7.04 -21.15
CA ASP A 124 -2.74 -5.97 -22.11
C ASP A 124 -2.12 -4.76 -21.43
N ARG A 125 -0.90 -4.43 -21.83
CA ARG A 125 -0.16 -3.28 -21.31
C ARG A 125 -0.88 -1.96 -21.55
N GLN A 126 -1.68 -1.85 -22.62
CA GLN A 126 -2.45 -0.65 -22.92
C GLN A 126 -3.43 -0.30 -21.79
N ALA A 127 -3.93 -1.29 -21.04
CA ALA A 127 -4.84 -1.08 -19.92
C ALA A 127 -4.22 -0.30 -18.76
N ALA A 128 -2.88 -0.28 -18.64
CA ALA A 128 -2.17 0.46 -17.59
C ALA A 128 -1.85 1.92 -17.94
N LEU A 129 -1.80 2.23 -19.25
CA LEU A 129 -1.32 3.52 -19.72
C LEU A 129 -2.15 4.72 -19.22
N PRO A 130 -3.49 4.66 -19.13
CA PRO A 130 -4.27 5.77 -18.59
C PRO A 130 -3.85 6.16 -17.17
N ASP A 131 -3.66 5.18 -16.27
CA ASP A 131 -3.28 5.46 -14.88
C ASP A 131 -1.86 5.98 -14.77
N TRP A 132 -0.94 5.38 -15.53
CA TRP A 132 0.46 5.79 -15.54
C TRP A 132 0.67 7.16 -16.19
N LYS A 133 -0.17 7.54 -17.15
CA LYS A 133 -0.18 8.89 -17.72
C LYS A 133 -0.58 9.90 -16.65
N VAL A 134 -1.68 9.67 -15.93
CA VAL A 134 -2.08 10.57 -14.84
C VAL A 134 -1.02 10.60 -13.73
N LEU A 135 -0.38 9.46 -13.43
CA LEU A 135 0.72 9.40 -12.46
C LEU A 135 1.87 10.35 -12.84
N VAL A 136 2.30 10.32 -14.09
CA VAL A 136 3.39 11.17 -14.60
C VAL A 136 2.97 12.64 -14.68
N GLU A 137 1.73 12.93 -15.09
CA GLU A 137 1.23 14.31 -15.24
C GLU A 137 0.95 14.99 -13.88
N ARG A 138 0.34 14.29 -12.93
CA ARG A 138 -0.08 14.87 -11.64
C ARG A 138 0.96 14.75 -10.53
N TYR A 139 1.83 13.73 -10.56
CA TYR A 139 2.80 13.48 -9.50
C TYR A 139 4.24 13.32 -10.02
N PRO A 140 4.72 14.19 -10.94
CA PRO A 140 6.01 14.04 -11.63
C PRO A 140 7.24 14.03 -10.69
N GLN A 141 7.12 14.63 -9.52
CA GLN A 141 8.18 14.70 -8.51
C GLN A 141 8.42 13.38 -7.77
N THR A 142 7.45 12.47 -7.78
CA THR A 142 7.49 11.23 -7.00
C THR A 142 8.42 10.20 -7.64
N SER A 143 8.99 9.32 -6.82
CA SER A 143 9.77 8.19 -7.35
C SER A 143 8.92 7.21 -8.16
N TRP A 144 7.62 7.14 -7.88
CA TRP A 144 6.65 6.30 -8.59
C TRP A 144 6.44 6.76 -10.04
N ALA A 145 6.31 8.06 -10.30
CA ALA A 145 6.19 8.59 -11.66
C ALA A 145 7.42 8.26 -12.51
N LYS A 146 8.63 8.39 -11.95
CA LYS A 146 9.89 8.08 -12.65
C LYS A 146 9.97 6.63 -13.14
N ARG A 147 9.26 5.69 -12.50
CA ARG A 147 9.24 4.27 -12.89
C ARG A 147 8.48 3.99 -14.18
N VAL A 148 7.66 4.93 -14.65
CA VAL A 148 6.82 4.76 -15.85
C VAL A 148 6.94 5.91 -16.83
N ALA A 149 7.63 7.00 -16.49
CA ALA A 149 7.80 8.18 -17.32
C ALA A 149 8.33 7.87 -18.74
N TYR A 150 9.28 6.93 -18.85
CA TYR A 150 9.87 6.50 -20.12
C TYR A 150 8.87 5.90 -21.13
N LEU A 151 7.62 5.65 -20.73
CA LEU A 151 6.55 5.15 -21.60
C LEU A 151 5.85 6.26 -22.39
N PHE A 152 6.13 7.52 -22.06
CA PHE A 152 5.47 8.69 -22.63
C PHE A 152 6.46 9.71 -23.23
N GLU A 153 7.71 9.30 -23.40
CA GLU A 153 8.78 10.06 -24.08
C GLU A 153 8.75 9.87 -25.59
#